data_AF-A0A9X3UQ11-F1
#
_entry.id   AF-A0A9X3UQ11-F1
#
_cell.length_a   1.000
_cell.length_b   1.000
_cell.length_c   1.000
_cell.angle_alpha   90.00
_cell.angle_beta   90.00
_cell.angle_gamma   90.00
#
_symmetry.space_group_name_H-M   'P 1'
#
loop_
_entity.id
_entity.type
_entity.pdbx_description
1 polymer ?
#
loop_
_entity_poly.entity_id
_entity_poly.type
_entity_poly.pdbx_seq_one_letter_code
_entity_poly.pdbx_strand_id
1 'polypeptide(L)'
;MENHIIELSERYQLKATDDCLVLYQLKLQDNGTWERVKALATKSPDYLLDTLIRLELQSEDVTTLEDVAKTITAMRAELKEAINIGRTQ
;
A
#
# COMPACT_ATOMS: atom_id res chain seq x y z
N MET A 1 -8.15 -6.37 -19.85
CA MET A 1 -8.21 -5.72 -18.52
C MET A 1 -6.86 -5.96 -17.87
N GLU A 2 -5.95 -5.02 -18.05
CA GLU A 2 -4.60 -5.09 -17.49
C GLU A 2 -4.69 -4.85 -15.99
N ASN A 3 -4.23 -5.82 -15.20
CA ASN A 3 -4.22 -5.75 -13.75
C ASN A 3 -2.86 -5.19 -13.33
N HIS A 4 -2.79 -3.90 -13.03
CA HIS A 4 -1.56 -3.29 -12.56
C HIS A 4 -1.40 -3.53 -11.06
N ILE A 5 -0.39 -4.31 -10.71
CA ILE A 5 0.03 -4.53 -9.33
C ILE A 5 1.25 -3.64 -9.12
N ILE A 6 1.15 -2.76 -8.13
CA ILE A 6 2.10 -1.70 -7.83
C ILE A 6 2.63 -2.00 -6.44
N GLU A 7 3.94 -2.07 -6.30
CA GLU A 7 4.58 -2.38 -5.04
C GLU A 7 4.76 -1.05 -4.28
N LEU A 8 4.08 -0.91 -3.14
CA LEU A 8 4.15 0.32 -2.33
C LEU A 8 5.26 0.25 -1.27
N SER A 9 5.65 -0.95 -0.87
CA SER A 9 6.71 -1.23 0.10
C SER A 9 6.96 -2.72 0.11
N GLU A 10 8.04 -3.16 0.76
CA GLU A 10 8.38 -4.58 0.92
C GLU A 10 7.24 -5.40 1.55
N ARG A 11 6.34 -4.74 2.28
CA ARG A 11 5.22 -5.35 3.02
C ARG A 11 3.85 -5.11 2.39
N TYR A 12 3.73 -4.34 1.32
CA TYR A 12 2.42 -3.95 0.76
C TYR A 12 2.42 -3.87 -0.77
N GLN A 13 1.40 -4.46 -1.40
CA GLN A 13 1.13 -4.34 -2.82
C GLN A 13 -0.23 -3.71 -3.05
N LEU A 14 -0.32 -2.73 -3.92
CA LEU A 14 -1.57 -2.14 -4.35
C LEU A 14 -1.92 -2.63 -5.75
N LYS A 15 -3.12 -3.18 -5.90
CA LYS A 15 -3.69 -3.47 -7.20
C LYS A 15 -4.74 -2.41 -7.53
N ALA A 16 -4.48 -1.64 -8.57
CA ALA A 16 -5.49 -0.75 -9.13
C ALA A 16 -6.33 -1.51 -10.17
N THR A 17 -7.64 -1.40 -10.05
CA THR A 17 -8.60 -1.88 -11.07
C THR A 17 -9.53 -0.73 -11.44
N ASP A 18 -10.23 -0.86 -12.57
CA ASP A 18 -11.22 0.13 -13.03
C ASP A 18 -12.28 0.49 -11.97
N ASP A 19 -12.69 -0.48 -11.14
CA ASP A 19 -13.79 -0.30 -10.18
C ASP A 19 -13.32 -0.02 -8.75
N CYS A 20 -12.13 -0.51 -8.37
CA CYS A 20 -11.64 -0.44 -7.00
C CYS A 20 -10.12 -0.59 -6.87
N LEU A 21 -9.60 -0.14 -5.73
CA LEU A 21 -8.22 -0.33 -5.30
C LEU A 21 -8.16 -1.47 -4.29
N VAL A 22 -7.26 -2.42 -4.49
CA VAL A 22 -7.07 -3.57 -3.58
C VAL A 22 -5.66 -3.53 -3.00
N LEU A 23 -5.57 -3.27 -1.70
CA LEU A 23 -4.32 -3.34 -0.95
C LEU A 23 -4.09 -4.74 -0.42
N TYR A 24 -2.98 -5.37 -0.82
CA TYR A 24 -2.50 -6.63 -0.27
C TYR A 24 -1.39 -6.37 0.74
N GLN A 25 -1.51 -6.98 1.92
CA GLN A 25 -0.43 -7.05 2.90
C GLN A 25 0.39 -8.31 2.63
N LEU A 26 1.69 -8.13 2.45
CA LEU A 26 2.66 -9.19 2.32
C LEU A 26 3.25 -9.53 3.70
N LYS A 27 3.37 -10.82 3.98
CA LYS A 27 4.11 -11.31 5.14
C LYS A 27 5.22 -12.22 4.65
N LEU A 28 6.44 -11.96 5.11
CA LEU A 28 7.57 -12.84 4.89
C LEU A 28 7.34 -14.11 5.70
N GLN A 29 7.32 -15.26 5.01
CA GLN A 29 7.26 -16.56 5.67
C GLN A 29 8.66 -17.09 6.00
N ASP A 30 8.73 -18.06 6.90
CA ASP A 30 9.99 -18.72 7.31
C ASP A 30 10.75 -19.38 6.16
N ASN A 31 10.08 -19.64 5.03
CA ASN A 31 10.71 -20.15 3.79
C ASN A 31 11.33 -19.06 2.90
N GLY A 32 11.31 -17.78 3.34
CA GLY A 32 11.82 -16.64 2.59
C GLY A 32 10.91 -16.13 1.48
N THR A 33 9.67 -16.62 1.38
CA THR A 33 8.69 -16.19 0.37
C THR A 33 7.73 -15.16 0.95
N TRP A 34 7.43 -14.13 0.17
CA TRP A 34 6.40 -13.14 0.50
C TRP A 34 5.03 -13.63 0.07
N GLU A 35 4.13 -13.83 1.04
CA GLU A 35 2.75 -14.24 0.76
C GLU A 35 1.75 -13.15 1.13
N ARG A 36 0.70 -13.02 0.31
CA ARG A 36 -0.42 -12.12 0.54
C ARG A 36 -1.30 -12.67 1.65
N VAL A 37 -1.20 -12.11 2.84
CA VAL A 37 -1.92 -12.59 4.03
C VAL A 37 -3.24 -11.87 4.27
N LYS A 38 -3.38 -10.63 3.79
CA LYS A 38 -4.61 -9.84 3.91
C LYS A 38 -4.82 -9.00 2.66
N ALA A 39 -6.09 -8.75 2.33
CA ALA A 39 -6.49 -7.89 1.23
C ALA A 39 -7.59 -6.92 1.69
N LEU A 40 -7.45 -5.64 1.38
CA LEU A 40 -8.45 -4.59 1.60
C LEU A 40 -8.84 -4.00 0.26
N ALA A 41 -10.09 -4.21 -0.17
CA ALA A 41 -10.63 -3.56 -1.35
C ALA A 41 -11.41 -2.29 -0.96
N THR A 42 -11.11 -1.17 -1.61
CA THR A 42 -11.84 0.09 -1.42
C THR A 42 -11.90 0.89 -2.71
N LYS A 43 -12.99 1.63 -2.90
CA LYS A 43 -13.13 2.59 -4.02
C LYS A 43 -12.52 3.96 -3.68
N SER A 44 -12.21 4.18 -2.40
CA SER A 44 -11.74 5.47 -1.89
C SER A 44 -10.23 5.44 -1.68
N PRO A 45 -9.45 6.16 -2.51
CA PRO A 45 -7.99 6.23 -2.35
C PRO A 45 -7.58 6.84 -1.00
N ASP A 46 -8.31 7.84 -0.50
CA ASP A 46 -8.08 8.42 0.84
C ASP A 46 -8.25 7.39 1.96
N TYR A 47 -9.25 6.50 1.86
CA TYR A 47 -9.45 5.45 2.87
C TYR A 47 -8.32 4.41 2.84
N LEU A 48 -7.86 4.06 1.63
CA LEU A 48 -6.73 3.16 1.45
C LEU A 48 -5.45 3.76 2.06
N LEU A 49 -5.21 5.05 1.81
CA LEU A 49 -4.09 5.79 2.36
C LEU A 49 -4.17 5.86 3.89
N ASP A 50 -5.31 6.25 4.47
CA ASP A 50 -5.49 6.30 5.92
C ASP A 50 -5.23 4.92 6.57
N THR A 51 -5.68 3.85 5.91
CA THR A 51 -5.43 2.48 6.38
C THR A 51 -3.94 2.14 6.34
N LEU A 52 -3.25 2.44 5.24
CA LEU A 52 -1.81 2.25 5.10
C LEU A 52 -1.03 2.99 6.18
N ILE A 53 -1.38 4.25 6.41
CA ILE A 53 -0.77 5.09 7.44
C ILE A 53 -0.99 4.47 8.82
N ARG A 54 -2.21 4.03 9.16
CA ARG A 54 -2.50 3.37 10.44
C ARG A 54 -1.74 2.06 10.63
N LEU A 55 -1.51 1.31 9.55
CA LEU A 55 -0.79 0.04 9.61
C LEU A 55 0.70 0.27 9.87
N GLU A 56 1.31 1.24 9.20
CA GLU A 56 2.71 1.63 9.47
C GLU A 56 2.85 2.25 10.87
N LEU A 57 1.92 3.12 11.28
CA LEU A 57 1.88 3.70 12.62
C LEU A 57 1.79 2.68 13.76
N GLN A 58 1.15 1.53 13.51
CA GLN A 58 1.03 0.44 14.47
C GLN A 58 2.21 -0.53 14.41
N SER A 59 3.09 -0.39 13.42
CA SER A 59 4.31 -1.18 13.34
C SER A 59 5.31 -0.67 14.38
N GLU A 60 5.87 -1.57 15.19
CA GLU A 60 6.83 -1.25 16.27
C GLU A 60 8.12 -0.55 15.78
N ASP A 61 8.34 -0.47 14.47
CA ASP A 61 9.49 0.18 13.82
C ASP A 61 9.42 1.72 13.86
N VAL A 62 8.21 2.31 13.96
CA VAL A 62 8.07 3.76 13.82
C VAL A 62 8.31 4.44 15.17
N THR A 63 9.59 4.72 15.43
CA THR A 63 10.09 5.18 16.73
C THR A 63 9.87 6.67 17.00
N THR A 64 9.57 7.49 15.99
CA THR A 64 9.36 8.95 16.16
C THR A 64 8.29 9.53 15.24
N LEU A 65 7.63 10.62 15.66
CA LEU A 65 6.63 11.36 14.86
C LEU A 65 7.19 11.92 13.53
N GLU A 66 8.49 12.21 13.47
CA GLU A 66 9.15 12.63 12.23
C GLU A 66 9.28 11.47 11.23
N ASP A 67 9.54 10.26 11.72
CA ASP A 67 9.61 9.06 10.91
C ASP A 67 8.23 8.69 10.34
N VAL A 68 7.19 8.77 11.20
CA VAL A 68 5.78 8.72 10.76
C VAL A 68 5.52 9.67 9.59
N ALA A 69 5.91 10.94 9.73
CA ALA A 69 5.62 11.96 8.73
C ALA A 69 6.33 11.69 7.40
N LYS A 70 7.56 11.14 7.44
CA LYS A 70 8.31 10.71 6.25
C LYS A 70 7.62 9.52 5.58
N THR A 71 7.24 8.50 6.33
CA THR A 71 6.53 7.32 5.82
C THR A 71 5.19 7.72 5.19
N ILE A 72 4.40 8.58 5.85
CA ILE A 72 3.15 9.12 5.28
C ILE A 72 3.40 9.84 3.96
N THR A 73 4.47 10.65 3.88
CA THR A 73 4.80 11.43 2.68
C THR A 73 5.22 10.52 1.53
N ALA A 74 6.04 9.50 1.82
CA ALA A 74 6.45 8.49 0.84
C ALA A 74 5.24 7.70 0.32
N MET A 75 4.41 7.18 1.22
CA MET A 75 3.18 6.46 0.87
C MET A 75 2.23 7.31 0.01
N ARG A 76 2.10 8.60 0.31
CA ARG A 76 1.30 9.54 -0.49
C ARG A 76 1.85 9.73 -1.89
N ALA A 77 3.16 9.86 -2.04
CA ALA A 77 3.80 9.99 -3.34
C ALA A 77 3.57 8.73 -4.18
N GLU A 78 3.85 7.55 -3.61
CA GLU A 78 3.70 6.28 -4.31
C GLU A 78 2.24 5.96 -4.64
N LEU A 79 1.29 6.24 -3.74
CA LEU A 79 -0.13 6.07 -4.05
C LEU A 79 -0.59 7.00 -5.18
N LYS A 80 -0.10 8.24 -5.20
CA LYS A 80 -0.44 9.20 -6.26
C LYS A 80 0.12 8.76 -7.61
N GLU A 81 1.37 8.29 -7.62
CA GLU A 81 1.99 7.70 -8.81
C GLU A 81 1.23 6.44 -9.25
N ALA A 82 0.85 5.58 -8.32
CA ALA A 82 0.12 4.36 -8.58
C ALA A 82 -1.24 4.62 -9.24
N ILE A 83 -2.00 5.59 -8.72
CA ILE A 83 -3.28 6.02 -9.29
C ILE A 83 -3.08 6.67 -10.65
N ASN A 84 -2.02 7.46 -10.83
CA ASN A 84 -1.73 8.10 -12.11
C ASN A 84 -1.37 7.06 -13.19
N ILE A 85 -0.51 6.09 -12.88
CA ILE A 85 -0.15 5.00 -13.79
C ILE A 85 -1.38 4.18 -14.15
N GLY A 86 -2.22 3.81 -13.17
CA GLY A 86 -3.45 3.05 -13.42
C GLY A 86 -4.55 3.80 -14.20
N ARG A 87 -4.41 5.12 -14.43
CA ARG A 87 -5.36 5.95 -15.20
C ARG A 87 -4.86 6.40 -16.57
N THR A 88 -3.57 6.21 -16.88
CA THR A 88 -2.94 6.73 -18.10
C THR A 88 -2.79 5.68 -19.21
N GLN A 89 -3.50 4.55 -19.13
CA GLN A 89 -3.58 3.53 -20.18
C GLN A 89 -5.02 3.31 -20.64
#